data_AF-W7AMR9-F1
#
_entry.id   AF-W7AMR9-F1
#
_cell.length_a   1.000
_cell.length_b   1.000
_cell.length_c   1.000
_cell.angle_alpha   90.00
_cell.angle_beta   90.00
_cell.angle_gamma   90.00
#
_symmetry.space_group_name_H-M   'P 1'
#
loop_
_entity.id
_entity.type
_entity.pdbx_description
1 polymer ?
#
loop_
_entity_poly.entity_id
_entity_poly.type
_entity_poly.pdbx_seq_one_letter_code
_entity_poly.pdbx_strand_id
1 'polypeptide(L)'
;MDENDGLNDQDFFLREENHLKDDNYDYNKKKVSMLLKKNNITEKCDGENDVEKCSDKNNQIEDNIINENNLEIIQDIQNYENDDNKSSNIKNTLIHKDIPLKIHNIISSANLDTEIDLRLVAVSIKSAEYNPSKINTLIIRINHPKCTALIFKSGRIMLTGTKSKTDSINGCKKIGKIIKLVTNQNIRLKNFKIENIIASANCNIPVRLEMLAHDHKDYCNYEPELFAGLVYRYKPTSNLKSVILIFVSGKIIITGCKSIQKLNTVFQDIYNVLVQYKS
;
A
#
# COMPACT_ATOMS: atom_id res chain seq x y z
N MET A 1 30.75 55.26 26.24
CA MET A 1 31.18 53.94 26.75
C MET A 1 29.90 53.16 26.88
N ASP A 2 29.52 52.53 25.77
CA ASP A 2 28.31 51.74 25.62
C ASP A 2 28.65 50.29 25.95
N GLU A 3 27.98 49.72 26.95
CA GLU A 3 27.94 48.28 27.17
C GLU A 3 26.63 47.75 26.57
N ASN A 4 26.79 46.98 25.50
CA ASN A 4 25.77 46.16 24.86
C ASN A 4 25.63 44.85 25.64
N ASP A 5 24.48 44.64 26.29
CA ASP A 5 24.04 43.31 26.71
C ASP A 5 22.89 42.84 25.81
N GLY A 6 23.12 41.70 25.16
CA GLY A 6 22.20 41.07 24.22
C GLY A 6 20.97 40.48 24.92
N LEU A 7 19.80 40.87 24.44
CA LEU A 7 18.53 40.21 24.74
C LEU A 7 18.31 39.06 23.74
N ASN A 8 18.17 37.85 24.27
CA ASN A 8 17.91 36.60 23.56
C ASN A 8 16.51 36.59 22.91
N ASP A 9 16.43 36.20 21.64
CA ASP A 9 15.23 36.01 20.81
C ASP A 9 14.32 34.83 21.23
N GLN A 10 14.37 34.38 22.49
CA GLN A 10 13.53 33.27 22.99
C GLN A 10 12.23 33.71 23.67
N ASP A 11 12.09 34.99 24.02
CA ASP A 11 10.89 35.50 24.71
C ASP A 11 9.76 35.96 23.78
N PHE A 12 9.96 35.93 22.46
CA PHE A 12 8.91 36.25 21.48
C PHE A 12 8.00 35.05 21.16
N PHE A 13 8.41 33.81 21.51
CA PHE A 13 7.69 32.57 21.19
C PHE A 13 6.69 32.10 22.25
N LEU A 14 6.56 32.78 23.40
CA LEU A 14 5.74 32.32 24.54
C LEU A 14 4.50 33.17 24.82
N ARG A 15 4.12 34.12 23.95
CA ARG A 15 2.96 35.01 24.20
C ARG A 15 1.77 34.91 23.25
N GLU A 16 1.77 33.99 22.27
CA GLU A 16 0.59 33.76 21.41
C GLU A 16 -0.09 32.39 21.57
N GLU A 17 0.30 31.57 22.56
CA GLU A 17 -0.39 30.29 22.86
C GLU A 17 -1.66 30.45 23.73
N ASN A 18 -2.09 31.66 24.08
CA ASN A 18 -3.27 31.88 24.91
C ASN A 18 -4.22 32.89 24.28
N HIS A 19 -5.03 32.44 23.31
CA HIS A 19 -6.48 32.74 23.22
C HIS A 19 -7.05 32.21 21.90
N LEU A 20 -7.53 30.97 21.93
CA LEU A 20 -8.73 30.48 21.21
C LEU A 20 -8.85 28.99 21.55
N LYS A 21 -9.40 28.71 22.73
CA LYS A 21 -10.00 27.40 22.99
C LYS A 21 -11.23 27.33 22.09
N ASP A 22 -11.05 26.83 20.87
CA ASP A 22 -12.17 26.50 20.00
C ASP A 22 -12.89 25.30 20.62
N ASP A 23 -13.98 25.56 21.33
CA ASP A 23 -14.89 24.55 21.89
C ASP A 23 -15.34 23.51 20.83
N ASN A 24 -15.24 23.87 19.55
CA ASN A 24 -15.50 23.03 18.39
C ASN A 24 -14.44 21.92 18.20
N TYR A 25 -13.17 22.17 18.53
CA TYR A 25 -12.07 21.21 18.39
C TYR A 25 -12.18 20.07 19.42
N ASP A 26 -12.48 20.44 20.68
CA ASP A 26 -12.61 19.49 21.77
C ASP A 26 -13.91 18.67 21.67
N TYR A 27 -14.98 19.29 21.15
CA TYR A 27 -16.22 18.61 20.77
C TYR A 27 -16.01 17.60 19.65
N ASN A 28 -15.32 17.97 18.56
CA ASN A 28 -15.03 17.06 17.44
C ASN A 28 -14.12 15.91 17.88
N LYS A 29 -13.11 16.18 18.71
CA LYS A 29 -12.22 15.13 19.26
C LYS A 29 -12.99 14.15 20.14
N LYS A 30 -13.90 14.63 21.00
CA LYS A 30 -14.77 13.76 21.83
C LYS A 30 -15.76 12.98 20.98
N LYS A 31 -16.38 13.61 19.97
CA LYS A 31 -17.34 12.98 19.05
C LYS A 31 -16.67 11.91 18.17
N VAL A 32 -15.48 12.20 17.64
CA VAL A 32 -14.67 11.25 16.85
C VAL A 32 -14.16 10.12 17.74
N SER A 33 -13.64 10.40 18.93
CA SER A 33 -13.28 9.37 19.92
C SER A 33 -14.47 8.47 20.29
N MET A 34 -15.65 9.05 20.46
CA MET A 34 -16.89 8.32 20.76
C MET A 34 -17.37 7.49 19.55
N LEU A 35 -17.26 8.01 18.31
CA LEU A 35 -17.60 7.30 17.08
C LEU A 35 -16.59 6.18 16.73
N LEU A 36 -15.30 6.39 16.97
CA LEU A 36 -14.26 5.39 16.78
C LEU A 36 -14.38 4.26 17.82
N LYS A 37 -14.71 4.60 19.08
CA LYS A 37 -15.04 3.62 20.12
C LYS A 37 -16.35 2.86 19.82
N LYS A 38 -17.37 3.56 19.30
CA LYS A 38 -18.65 2.97 18.90
C LYS A 38 -18.52 2.04 17.68
N ASN A 39 -17.48 2.22 16.87
CA ASN A 39 -17.18 1.43 15.67
C ASN A 39 -16.03 0.42 15.84
N ASN A 40 -15.60 0.11 17.08
CA ASN A 40 -14.49 -0.81 17.39
C ASN A 40 -13.18 -0.54 16.61
N ILE A 41 -12.85 0.73 16.33
CA ILE A 41 -11.60 1.11 15.61
C ILE A 41 -10.41 1.32 16.58
N THR A 42 -10.54 0.92 17.85
CA THR A 42 -9.45 1.04 18.82
C THR A 42 -9.21 -0.27 19.55
N GLU A 43 -8.06 -0.88 19.33
CA GLU A 43 -7.45 -1.76 20.33
C GLU A 43 -6.27 -1.07 21.02
N LYS A 44 -6.22 -1.33 22.33
CA LYS A 44 -5.28 -0.82 23.31
C LYS A 44 -3.86 -1.30 23.00
N CYS A 45 -2.87 -0.48 23.35
CA CYS A 45 -1.54 -0.96 23.67
C CYS A 45 -1.18 -0.30 24.99
N ASP A 46 -1.38 -1.02 26.08
CA ASP A 46 -0.65 -0.85 27.34
C ASP A 46 -0.17 -2.26 27.73
N GLY A 47 1.08 -2.34 28.16
CA GLY A 47 1.86 -3.57 28.20
C GLY A 47 1.58 -4.54 29.35
N GLU A 48 2.15 -5.73 29.13
CA GLU A 48 2.55 -6.81 30.04
C GLU A 48 1.49 -7.66 30.78
N ASN A 49 1.61 -8.97 30.50
CA ASN A 49 1.21 -10.17 31.27
C ASN A 49 -0.29 -10.52 31.33
N ASP A 50 -0.73 -11.45 30.47
CA ASP A 50 -0.93 -12.86 30.87
C ASP A 50 -1.59 -13.67 29.75
N VAL A 51 -1.16 -14.92 29.66
CA VAL A 51 -1.55 -15.94 28.68
C VAL A 51 -2.88 -16.59 29.09
N GLU A 52 -3.67 -16.92 28.07
CA GLU A 52 -4.78 -17.90 28.03
C GLU A 52 -6.22 -17.48 28.41
N LYS A 53 -7.13 -17.85 27.49
CA LYS A 53 -8.61 -17.92 27.53
C LYS A 53 -9.41 -16.64 27.32
N CYS A 54 -9.53 -16.23 26.04
CA CYS A 54 -10.80 -15.73 25.48
C CYS A 54 -10.77 -15.68 23.94
N SER A 55 -10.62 -16.84 23.30
CA SER A 55 -11.08 -16.99 21.92
C SER A 55 -12.59 -17.27 21.94
N ASP A 56 -13.32 -16.76 20.95
CA ASP A 56 -14.70 -17.12 20.58
C ASP A 56 -15.86 -16.17 20.91
N LYS A 57 -15.62 -14.94 21.40
CA LYS A 57 -16.72 -13.94 21.56
C LYS A 57 -16.51 -12.56 20.93
N ASN A 58 -15.30 -12.19 20.48
CA ASN A 58 -15.05 -10.88 19.87
C ASN A 58 -15.31 -10.83 18.35
N ASN A 59 -15.38 -11.98 17.67
CA ASN A 59 -15.56 -12.04 16.20
C ASN A 59 -17.00 -11.82 15.73
N GLN A 60 -18.02 -11.83 16.61
CA GLN A 60 -19.42 -11.64 16.19
C GLN A 60 -19.87 -10.16 16.23
N ILE A 61 -19.09 -9.25 16.82
CA ILE A 61 -19.47 -7.84 16.99
C ILE A 61 -18.83 -6.94 15.92
N GLU A 62 -17.65 -7.30 15.39
CA GLU A 62 -17.01 -6.56 14.30
C GLU A 62 -17.78 -6.65 12.96
N ASP A 63 -18.53 -7.73 12.74
CA ASP A 63 -19.32 -7.95 11.52
C ASP A 63 -20.62 -7.13 11.47
N ASN A 64 -21.13 -6.66 12.61
CA ASN A 64 -22.45 -6.02 12.68
C ASN A 64 -22.47 -4.50 12.43
N ILE A 65 -21.31 -3.86 12.23
CA ILE A 65 -21.21 -2.42 11.89
C ILE A 65 -21.00 -2.19 10.38
N ILE A 66 -20.91 -3.28 9.60
CA ILE A 66 -20.62 -3.23 8.16
C ILE A 66 -21.87 -2.85 7.33
N ASN A 67 -23.07 -2.97 7.88
CA ASN A 67 -24.31 -2.58 7.21
C ASN A 67 -24.78 -1.18 7.65
N GLU A 68 -25.16 -0.38 6.65
CA GLU A 68 -25.70 0.98 6.74
C GLU A 68 -24.68 2.14 6.89
N ASN A 69 -24.09 2.51 5.74
CA ASN A 69 -24.43 3.78 5.09
C ASN A 69 -23.65 3.88 3.76
N ASN A 70 -24.41 3.99 2.67
CA ASN A 70 -23.90 3.96 1.30
C ASN A 70 -22.82 5.03 1.07
N LEU A 71 -21.57 4.60 0.85
CA LEU A 71 -20.68 5.40 0.00
C LEU A 71 -21.26 5.32 -1.42
N GLU A 72 -21.40 6.46 -2.10
CA GLU A 72 -21.61 6.46 -3.54
C GLU A 72 -20.35 5.90 -4.21
N ILE A 73 -20.37 4.58 -4.45
CA ILE A 73 -19.41 3.88 -5.28
C ILE A 73 -19.82 4.19 -6.71
N ILE A 74 -19.10 5.10 -7.36
CA ILE A 74 -19.36 5.44 -8.76
C ILE A 74 -18.97 4.25 -9.64
N GLN A 75 -19.76 4.01 -10.69
CA GLN A 75 -19.78 2.88 -11.62
C GLN A 75 -18.42 2.46 -12.20
N ASP A 76 -17.40 3.31 -12.10
CA ASP A 76 -16.03 3.02 -12.51
C ASP A 76 -15.43 1.80 -11.77
N ILE A 77 -15.84 1.49 -10.54
CA ILE A 77 -15.34 0.30 -9.80
C ILE A 77 -16.00 -1.00 -10.30
N GLN A 78 -17.28 -0.97 -10.70
CA GLN A 78 -17.98 -2.16 -11.21
C GLN A 78 -17.43 -2.60 -12.58
N ASN A 79 -16.98 -1.66 -13.40
CA ASN A 79 -16.32 -1.97 -14.67
C ASN A 79 -14.94 -2.64 -14.49
N TYR A 80 -14.29 -2.51 -13.32
CA TYR A 80 -13.00 -3.17 -13.05
C TYR A 80 -13.12 -4.65 -12.65
N GLU A 81 -14.29 -5.13 -12.20
CA GLU A 81 -14.49 -6.54 -11.86
C GLU A 81 -14.61 -7.42 -13.11
N ASN A 82 -15.01 -6.83 -14.25
CA ASN A 82 -15.32 -7.56 -15.47
C ASN A 82 -14.10 -8.00 -16.30
N ASP A 83 -12.92 -7.42 -16.07
CA ASP A 83 -11.71 -7.75 -16.86
C ASP A 83 -11.00 -9.04 -16.42
N ASP A 84 -11.23 -9.50 -15.18
CA ASP A 84 -10.54 -10.70 -14.65
C ASP A 84 -11.27 -12.02 -14.98
N ASN A 85 -12.56 -11.97 -15.31
CA ASN A 85 -13.38 -13.17 -15.58
C ASN A 85 -13.23 -13.75 -17.00
N LYS A 86 -12.48 -13.11 -17.90
CA LYS A 86 -12.22 -13.63 -19.26
C LYS A 86 -11.02 -14.59 -19.35
N SER A 87 -10.27 -14.81 -18.26
CA SER A 87 -9.03 -15.61 -18.31
C SER A 87 -9.22 -17.12 -18.10
N SER A 88 -10.45 -17.62 -17.96
CA SER A 88 -10.72 -19.02 -17.59
C SER A 88 -10.77 -20.02 -18.75
N ASN A 89 -10.46 -19.65 -20.00
CA ASN A 89 -10.62 -20.57 -21.15
C ASN A 89 -9.50 -20.59 -22.19
N ILE A 90 -8.25 -20.26 -21.82
CA ILE A 90 -7.10 -20.56 -22.69
C ILE A 90 -6.44 -21.84 -22.17
N LYS A 91 -6.69 -22.97 -22.84
CA LYS A 91 -5.88 -24.20 -22.70
C LYS A 91 -4.46 -23.92 -23.23
N ASN A 92 -3.63 -23.23 -22.44
CA ASN A 92 -2.22 -23.01 -22.78
C ASN A 92 -1.35 -24.14 -22.22
N THR A 93 -0.55 -24.71 -23.11
CA THR A 93 0.46 -25.75 -22.90
C THR A 93 1.73 -25.12 -22.31
N LEU A 94 1.68 -24.66 -21.04
CA LEU A 94 2.80 -23.95 -20.42
C LEU A 94 3.74 -24.91 -19.69
N ILE A 95 5.05 -24.79 -19.96
CA ILE A 95 6.15 -25.63 -19.43
C ILE A 95 6.34 -25.46 -17.91
N HIS A 96 5.96 -24.29 -17.36
CA HIS A 96 6.13 -23.96 -15.94
C HIS A 96 4.86 -24.17 -15.10
N LYS A 97 3.85 -24.90 -15.60
CA LYS A 97 2.50 -24.99 -14.99
C LYS A 97 2.50 -25.33 -13.49
N ASP A 98 3.52 -26.06 -13.03
CA ASP A 98 3.63 -26.52 -11.65
C ASP A 98 4.42 -25.55 -10.74
N ILE A 99 4.86 -24.40 -11.26
CA ILE A 99 5.65 -23.42 -10.51
C ILE A 99 4.73 -22.30 -10.03
N PRO A 100 4.43 -22.23 -8.72
CA PRO A 100 3.50 -21.25 -8.20
C PRO A 100 4.13 -19.85 -8.17
N LEU A 101 3.44 -18.89 -8.77
CA LEU A 101 3.76 -17.48 -8.61
C LEU A 101 3.09 -16.92 -7.35
N LYS A 102 3.90 -16.50 -6.38
CA LYS A 102 3.42 -15.98 -5.10
C LYS A 102 3.40 -14.46 -5.11
N ILE A 103 2.22 -13.86 -5.01
CA ILE A 103 2.06 -12.40 -4.83
C ILE A 103 2.41 -12.05 -3.38
N HIS A 104 3.32 -11.09 -3.21
CA HIS A 104 3.73 -10.58 -1.91
C HIS A 104 3.11 -9.24 -1.58
N ASN A 105 2.93 -8.39 -2.59
CA ASN A 105 2.40 -7.05 -2.41
C ASN A 105 1.71 -6.54 -3.69
N ILE A 106 0.60 -5.84 -3.50
CA ILE A 106 -0.09 -5.06 -4.52
C ILE A 106 -0.12 -3.62 -4.03
N ILE A 107 0.41 -2.73 -4.87
CA ILE A 107 0.35 -1.29 -4.65
C ILE A 107 -0.78 -0.76 -5.53
N SER A 108 -1.73 -0.08 -4.92
CA SER A 108 -2.88 0.51 -5.62
C SER A 108 -2.99 1.99 -5.30
N SER A 109 -3.78 2.70 -6.12
CA SER A 109 -4.14 4.08 -5.83
C SER A 109 -5.60 4.31 -6.15
N ALA A 110 -6.18 5.31 -5.50
CA ALA A 110 -7.53 5.82 -5.74
C ALA A 110 -7.57 7.32 -5.45
N ASN A 111 -8.70 7.96 -5.71
CA ASN A 111 -8.93 9.37 -5.36
C ASN A 111 -10.24 9.51 -4.58
N LEU A 112 -10.24 10.33 -3.54
CA LEU A 112 -11.41 10.68 -2.74
C LEU A 112 -12.27 11.81 -3.34
N ASP A 113 -11.80 12.42 -4.43
CA ASP A 113 -12.50 13.49 -5.18
C ASP A 113 -12.76 14.76 -4.37
N THR A 114 -11.94 15.00 -3.35
CA THR A 114 -11.98 16.21 -2.52
C THR A 114 -10.61 16.49 -1.91
N GLU A 115 -10.34 17.76 -1.60
CA GLU A 115 -9.17 18.10 -0.81
C GLU A 115 -9.35 17.71 0.66
N ILE A 116 -8.27 17.22 1.26
CA ILE A 116 -8.24 16.72 2.64
C ILE A 116 -7.32 17.60 3.48
N ASP A 117 -7.86 18.10 4.60
CA ASP A 117 -7.02 18.68 5.66
C ASP A 117 -6.30 17.56 6.41
N LEU A 118 -5.04 17.33 6.03
CA LEU A 118 -4.20 16.29 6.61
C LEU A 118 -3.93 16.50 8.10
N ARG A 119 -3.90 17.77 8.57
CA ARG A 119 -3.66 18.09 9.99
C ARG A 119 -4.86 17.69 10.83
N LEU A 120 -6.05 18.04 10.38
CA LEU A 120 -7.31 17.65 11.02
C LEU A 120 -7.40 16.13 11.18
N VAL A 121 -7.08 15.40 10.11
CA VAL A 121 -7.13 13.94 10.12
C VAL A 121 -6.07 13.34 11.05
N ALA A 122 -4.83 13.86 11.02
CA ALA A 122 -3.74 13.38 11.87
C ALA A 122 -4.06 13.51 13.37
N VAL A 123 -4.63 14.65 13.78
CA VAL A 123 -5.05 14.88 15.16
C VAL A 123 -6.19 13.96 15.59
N SER A 124 -7.08 13.63 14.64
CA SER A 124 -8.30 12.86 14.92
C SER A 124 -8.08 11.36 15.03
N ILE A 125 -6.98 10.85 14.48
CA ILE A 125 -6.72 9.40 14.36
C ILE A 125 -5.38 9.07 15.01
N LYS A 126 -5.40 8.27 16.08
CA LYS A 126 -4.19 7.88 16.82
C LYS A 126 -3.16 7.14 15.96
N SER A 127 -3.60 6.32 15.01
CA SER A 127 -2.72 5.57 14.11
C SER A 127 -2.27 6.35 12.86
N ALA A 128 -2.60 7.64 12.80
CA ALA A 128 -2.19 8.50 11.70
C ALA A 128 -0.88 9.21 12.02
N GLU A 129 0.08 9.12 11.11
CA GLU A 129 1.38 9.79 11.21
C GLU A 129 1.43 10.90 10.15
N TYR A 130 1.74 12.14 10.54
CA TYR A 130 1.90 13.27 9.62
C TYR A 130 3.06 14.16 10.04
N ASN A 131 4.05 14.32 9.15
CA ASN A 131 5.16 15.24 9.35
C ASN A 131 5.45 15.98 8.03
N PRO A 132 4.86 17.18 7.82
CA PRO A 132 4.98 17.91 6.56
C PRO A 132 6.41 18.32 6.21
N SER A 133 7.29 18.47 7.21
CA SER A 133 8.71 18.80 7.00
C SER A 133 9.51 17.65 6.40
N LYS A 134 9.06 16.40 6.59
CA LYS A 134 9.67 15.21 5.96
C LYS A 134 8.98 14.87 4.65
N ILE A 135 7.68 14.62 4.71
CA ILE A 135 6.86 14.21 3.57
C ILE A 135 5.47 14.83 3.78
N ASN A 136 5.02 15.62 2.81
CA ASN A 136 3.69 16.24 2.84
C ASN A 136 2.58 15.23 2.50
N THR A 137 2.45 14.18 3.33
CA THR A 137 1.55 13.05 3.12
C THR A 137 1.19 12.44 4.47
N LEU A 138 -0.08 12.14 4.67
CA LEU A 138 -0.59 11.48 5.86
C LEU A 138 -0.44 9.95 5.70
N ILE A 139 0.07 9.28 6.72
CA ILE A 139 0.24 7.83 6.74
C ILE A 139 -0.78 7.25 7.71
N ILE A 140 -1.59 6.30 7.26
CA ILE A 140 -2.52 5.55 8.13
C ILE A 140 -2.26 4.05 7.95
N ARG A 141 -2.15 3.33 9.07
CA ARG A 141 -1.99 1.86 9.07
C ARG A 141 -3.29 1.20 9.52
N ILE A 142 -3.69 0.16 8.79
CA ILE A 142 -4.92 -0.63 9.05
C ILE A 142 -4.53 -2.10 9.13
N ASN A 143 -5.16 -2.85 10.05
CA ASN A 143 -4.90 -4.29 10.25
C ASN A 143 -5.79 -5.20 9.40
N HIS A 144 -7.02 -4.77 9.08
CA HIS A 144 -7.99 -5.54 8.30
C HIS A 144 -8.59 -4.69 7.18
N PRO A 145 -8.16 -4.90 5.92
CA PRO A 145 -7.00 -5.70 5.50
C PRO A 145 -5.68 -5.07 5.99
N LYS A 146 -4.63 -5.89 6.19
CA LYS A 146 -3.33 -5.40 6.68
C LYS A 146 -2.66 -4.58 5.58
N CYS A 147 -2.66 -3.25 5.73
CA CYS A 147 -2.16 -2.33 4.73
C CYS A 147 -1.75 -0.98 5.32
N THR A 148 -0.98 -0.22 4.55
CA THR A 148 -0.61 1.16 4.84
C THR A 148 -1.12 2.04 3.72
N ALA A 149 -1.83 3.10 4.08
CA ALA A 149 -2.33 4.12 3.18
C ALA A 149 -1.50 5.40 3.32
N LEU A 150 -1.13 5.98 2.20
CA LEU A 150 -0.57 7.31 2.06
C LEU A 150 -1.64 8.21 1.45
N ILE A 151 -2.02 9.26 2.16
CA ILE A 151 -3.11 10.17 1.77
C ILE A 151 -2.50 11.54 1.51
N PHE A 152 -2.73 12.05 0.31
CA PHE A 152 -2.24 13.34 -0.13
C PHE A 152 -3.31 14.40 0.08
N LYS A 153 -2.90 15.68 0.24
CA LYS A 153 -3.84 16.81 0.38
C LYS A 153 -4.87 16.85 -0.76
N SER A 154 -4.50 16.43 -1.97
CA SER A 154 -5.36 16.37 -3.14
C SER A 154 -6.45 15.28 -3.09
N GLY A 155 -6.55 14.49 -2.02
CA GLY A 155 -7.47 13.37 -1.91
C GLY A 155 -6.98 12.09 -2.59
N ARG A 156 -5.81 12.10 -3.25
CA ARG A 156 -5.17 10.87 -3.75
C ARG A 156 -4.80 9.97 -2.57
N ILE A 157 -5.07 8.69 -2.75
CA ILE A 157 -4.65 7.61 -1.84
C ILE A 157 -3.66 6.72 -2.60
N MET A 158 -2.55 6.37 -1.96
CA MET A 158 -1.71 5.24 -2.35
C MET A 158 -1.74 4.18 -1.25
N LEU A 159 -2.09 2.96 -1.60
CA LEU A 159 -2.21 1.84 -0.68
C LEU A 159 -1.14 0.78 -0.98
N THR A 160 -0.51 0.24 0.05
CA THR A 160 0.49 -0.85 -0.04
C THR A 160 0.29 -1.86 1.09
N GLY A 161 0.76 -3.09 0.90
CA GLY A 161 0.76 -4.17 1.89
C GLY A 161 -0.28 -5.26 1.65
N THR A 162 -1.22 -5.03 0.73
CA THR A 162 -2.26 -6.00 0.36
C THR A 162 -1.74 -7.07 -0.59
N LYS A 163 -2.33 -8.26 -0.56
CA LYS A 163 -1.93 -9.40 -1.43
C LYS A 163 -2.94 -9.70 -2.53
N SER A 164 -4.13 -9.11 -2.46
CA SER A 164 -5.21 -9.31 -3.41
C SER A 164 -5.82 -7.97 -3.86
N LYS A 165 -6.43 -7.98 -5.04
CA LYS A 165 -7.14 -6.81 -5.59
C LYS A 165 -8.36 -6.44 -4.73
N THR A 166 -9.09 -7.43 -4.24
CA THR A 166 -10.25 -7.25 -3.35
C THR A 166 -9.84 -6.59 -2.03
N ASP A 167 -8.77 -7.05 -1.40
CA ASP A 167 -8.22 -6.41 -0.19
C ASP A 167 -7.77 -4.97 -0.47
N SER A 168 -7.16 -4.73 -1.63
CA SER A 168 -6.73 -3.39 -2.03
C SER A 168 -7.93 -2.44 -2.12
N ILE A 169 -9.03 -2.88 -2.75
CA ILE A 169 -10.28 -2.10 -2.84
C ILE A 169 -10.89 -1.88 -1.46
N ASN A 170 -10.95 -2.91 -0.62
CA ASN A 170 -11.50 -2.84 0.72
C ASN A 170 -10.69 -1.90 1.63
N GLY A 171 -9.36 -1.91 1.52
CA GLY A 171 -8.48 -0.97 2.20
C GLY A 171 -8.76 0.48 1.80
N CYS A 172 -8.86 0.76 0.50
CA CYS A 172 -9.23 2.09 -0.01
C CYS A 172 -10.62 2.54 0.47
N LYS A 173 -11.63 1.65 0.44
CA LYS A 173 -12.98 1.94 0.97
C LYS A 173 -12.95 2.26 2.46
N LYS A 174 -12.17 1.50 3.26
CA LYS A 174 -12.04 1.72 4.70
C LYS A 174 -11.39 3.07 5.01
N ILE A 175 -10.35 3.45 4.27
CA ILE A 175 -9.76 4.79 4.36
C ILE A 175 -10.78 5.86 4.00
N GLY A 176 -11.52 5.71 2.89
CA GLY A 176 -12.55 6.67 2.49
C GLY A 176 -13.63 6.85 3.57
N LYS A 177 -14.07 5.77 4.23
CA LYS A 177 -15.00 5.83 5.37
C LYS A 177 -14.42 6.60 6.56
N ILE A 178 -13.16 6.31 6.92
CA ILE A 178 -12.46 6.99 8.03
C ILE A 178 -12.39 8.50 7.76
N ILE A 179 -11.98 8.89 6.55
CA ILE A 179 -11.89 10.30 6.16
C ILE A 179 -13.25 10.98 6.16
N LYS A 180 -14.29 10.32 5.62
CA LYS A 180 -15.67 10.81 5.65
C LYS A 180 -16.15 11.10 7.08
N LEU A 181 -15.87 10.18 8.02
CA LEU A 181 -16.27 10.32 9.42
C LEU A 181 -15.56 11.48 10.13
N VAL A 182 -14.27 11.69 9.87
CA VAL A 182 -13.48 12.72 10.54
C VAL A 182 -13.76 14.11 9.97
N THR A 183 -13.85 14.22 8.65
CA THR A 183 -13.97 15.51 7.96
C THR A 183 -15.43 15.95 7.78
N ASN A 184 -16.38 15.03 7.92
CA ASN A 184 -17.79 15.23 7.58
C ASN A 184 -18.00 15.73 6.13
N GLN A 185 -17.03 15.47 5.24
CA GLN A 185 -17.11 15.81 3.82
C GLN A 185 -17.82 14.70 3.03
N ASN A 186 -18.37 15.05 1.87
CA ASN A 186 -18.84 14.06 0.94
C ASN A 186 -17.65 13.42 0.21
N ILE A 187 -17.41 12.13 0.43
CA ILE A 187 -16.27 11.39 -0.11
C ILE A 187 -16.75 10.41 -1.19
N ARG A 188 -16.08 10.44 -2.35
CA ARG A 188 -16.33 9.52 -3.46
C ARG A 188 -15.04 8.84 -3.85
N LEU A 189 -15.03 7.50 -3.87
CA LEU A 189 -13.86 6.74 -4.28
C LEU A 189 -13.86 6.58 -5.81
N LYS A 190 -12.96 7.28 -6.49
CA LYS A 190 -12.81 7.27 -7.95
C LYS A 190 -11.43 6.77 -8.37
N ASN A 191 -11.30 6.42 -9.66
CA ASN A 191 -10.01 6.15 -10.32
C ASN A 191 -9.15 5.10 -9.59
N PHE A 192 -9.78 4.05 -9.05
CA PHE A 192 -9.04 2.94 -8.48
C PHE A 192 -8.19 2.28 -9.55
N LYS A 193 -6.89 2.08 -9.28
CA LYS A 193 -5.98 1.38 -10.17
C LYS A 193 -4.88 0.65 -9.42
N ILE A 194 -4.46 -0.49 -9.96
CA ILE A 194 -3.23 -1.16 -9.54
C ILE A 194 -2.05 -0.44 -10.17
N GLU A 195 -1.12 0.04 -9.34
CA GLU A 195 0.07 0.75 -9.79
C GLU A 195 1.27 -0.18 -9.92
N ASN A 196 1.34 -1.22 -9.07
CA ASN A 196 2.40 -2.21 -9.10
C ASN A 196 1.96 -3.52 -8.42
N ILE A 197 2.51 -4.64 -8.88
CA ILE A 197 2.40 -5.97 -8.28
C ILE A 197 3.82 -6.51 -8.09
N ILE A 198 4.10 -6.99 -6.88
CA ILE A 198 5.36 -7.62 -6.52
C ILE A 198 5.08 -9.09 -6.25
N ALA A 199 5.74 -9.96 -7.00
CA ALA A 199 5.58 -11.40 -6.89
C ALA A 199 6.93 -12.12 -6.95
N SER A 200 6.96 -13.36 -6.49
CA SER A 200 8.12 -14.23 -6.61
C SER A 200 7.74 -15.62 -7.09
N ALA A 201 8.63 -16.28 -7.79
CA ALA A 201 8.54 -17.71 -8.06
C ALA A 201 9.87 -18.39 -7.71
N ASN A 202 9.83 -19.67 -7.39
CA ASN A 202 11.02 -20.49 -7.35
C ASN A 202 11.01 -21.40 -8.58
N CYS A 203 11.89 -21.12 -9.54
CA CYS A 203 11.90 -21.87 -10.79
C CYS A 203 12.51 -23.27 -10.63
N ASN A 204 13.11 -23.57 -9.46
CA ASN A 204 13.78 -24.84 -9.15
C ASN A 204 14.84 -25.25 -10.19
N ILE A 205 15.48 -24.26 -10.81
CA ILE A 205 16.56 -24.43 -11.78
C ILE A 205 17.74 -23.55 -11.36
N PRO A 206 18.91 -24.12 -11.01
CA PRO A 206 20.10 -23.33 -10.82
C PRO A 206 20.45 -22.60 -12.12
N VAL A 207 20.84 -21.33 -12.04
CA VAL A 207 21.06 -20.45 -13.21
C VAL A 207 22.50 -19.95 -13.21
N ARG A 208 23.20 -20.09 -14.35
CA ARG A 208 24.51 -19.48 -14.61
C ARG A 208 24.34 -17.99 -14.89
N LEU A 209 24.32 -17.16 -13.84
CA LEU A 209 24.03 -15.72 -13.95
C LEU A 209 25.09 -14.96 -14.74
N GLU A 210 26.35 -15.37 -14.69
CA GLU A 210 27.47 -14.76 -15.43
C GLU A 210 27.25 -14.87 -16.94
N MET A 211 26.85 -16.05 -17.40
CA MET A 211 26.59 -16.32 -18.81
C MET A 211 25.32 -15.57 -19.28
N LEU A 212 24.27 -15.56 -18.46
CA LEU A 212 23.05 -14.78 -18.73
C LEU A 212 23.35 -13.28 -18.80
N ALA A 213 24.16 -12.75 -17.87
CA ALA A 213 24.54 -11.34 -17.84
C ALA A 213 25.37 -10.95 -19.07
N HIS A 214 26.29 -11.82 -19.48
CA HIS A 214 27.12 -11.61 -20.66
C HIS A 214 26.27 -11.55 -21.94
N ASP A 215 25.41 -12.55 -22.16
CA ASP A 215 24.62 -12.67 -23.39
C ASP A 215 23.49 -11.64 -23.47
N HIS A 216 22.92 -11.24 -22.33
CA HIS A 216 21.84 -10.26 -22.22
C HIS A 216 22.31 -8.91 -21.62
N LYS A 217 23.57 -8.50 -21.90
CA LYS A 217 24.20 -7.32 -21.28
C LYS A 217 23.40 -6.02 -21.38
N ASP A 218 22.61 -5.84 -22.43
CA ASP A 218 21.82 -4.61 -22.65
C ASP A 218 20.59 -4.54 -21.71
N TYR A 219 20.19 -5.68 -21.15
CA TYR A 219 19.02 -5.82 -20.28
C TYR A 219 19.41 -6.14 -18.83
N CYS A 220 20.62 -6.63 -18.61
CA CYS A 220 21.09 -7.14 -17.32
C CYS A 220 22.06 -6.17 -16.63
N ASN A 221 21.98 -6.10 -15.31
CA ASN A 221 23.06 -5.59 -14.48
C ASN A 221 23.36 -6.64 -13.40
N TYR A 222 24.61 -7.12 -13.38
CA TYR A 222 25.05 -8.15 -12.44
C TYR A 222 26.46 -7.85 -11.95
N GLU A 223 26.53 -7.43 -10.69
CA GLU A 223 27.77 -7.12 -9.98
C GLU A 223 27.75 -7.93 -8.68
N PRO A 224 28.20 -9.20 -8.69
CA PRO A 224 28.01 -10.12 -7.56
C PRO A 224 28.65 -9.64 -6.25
N GLU A 225 29.72 -8.85 -6.34
CA GLU A 225 30.38 -8.21 -5.19
C GLU A 225 29.50 -7.13 -4.52
N LEU A 226 28.58 -6.52 -5.26
CA LEU A 226 27.67 -5.48 -4.77
C LEU A 226 26.30 -6.05 -4.40
N PHE A 227 25.79 -7.02 -5.18
CA PHE A 227 24.48 -7.63 -4.97
C PHE A 227 24.40 -9.04 -5.55
N ALA A 228 23.92 -9.98 -4.74
CA ALA A 228 23.90 -11.41 -5.08
C ALA A 228 22.92 -11.81 -6.22
N GLY A 229 22.00 -10.92 -6.61
CA GLY A 229 21.02 -11.19 -7.67
C GLY A 229 21.33 -10.43 -8.96
N LEU A 230 21.01 -11.01 -10.11
CA LEU A 230 21.01 -10.32 -11.39
C LEU A 230 19.76 -9.45 -11.52
N VAL A 231 19.93 -8.18 -11.90
CA VAL A 231 18.82 -7.27 -12.21
C VAL A 231 18.54 -7.31 -13.70
N TYR A 232 17.42 -7.92 -14.09
CA TYR A 232 16.97 -8.01 -15.47
C TYR A 232 15.87 -6.98 -15.76
N ARG A 233 16.12 -6.07 -16.70
CA ARG A 233 15.18 -5.04 -17.15
C ARG A 233 14.39 -5.53 -18.35
N TYR A 234 13.23 -6.12 -18.08
CA TYR A 234 12.35 -6.66 -19.11
C TYR A 234 11.49 -5.54 -19.72
N LYS A 235 11.66 -5.30 -21.03
CA LYS A 235 10.95 -4.26 -21.79
C LYS A 235 10.73 -4.70 -23.26
N PRO A 236 9.85 -5.68 -23.52
CA PRO A 236 9.57 -6.15 -24.88
C PRO A 236 8.83 -5.08 -25.72
N THR A 237 8.08 -4.21 -25.05
CA THR A 237 7.27 -3.15 -25.67
C THR A 237 7.37 -1.86 -24.86
N SER A 238 6.93 -0.75 -25.44
CA SER A 238 6.91 0.55 -24.74
C SER A 238 5.97 0.58 -23.53
N ASN A 239 4.91 -0.26 -23.54
CA ASN A 239 3.82 -0.30 -22.56
C ASN A 239 3.90 -1.46 -21.55
N LEU A 240 4.94 -2.31 -21.64
CA LEU A 240 5.25 -3.37 -20.69
C LEU A 240 6.70 -3.23 -20.22
N LYS A 241 6.86 -2.80 -18.97
CA LYS A 241 8.15 -2.66 -18.30
C LYS A 241 8.09 -3.43 -17.00
N SER A 242 9.06 -4.30 -16.77
CA SER A 242 9.21 -5.03 -15.52
C SER A 242 10.68 -5.09 -15.14
N VAL A 243 10.95 -5.10 -13.85
CA VAL A 243 12.27 -5.42 -13.31
C VAL A 243 12.16 -6.78 -12.65
N ILE A 244 13.12 -7.65 -12.94
CA ILE A 244 13.17 -9.01 -12.43
C ILE A 244 14.50 -9.17 -11.71
N LEU A 245 14.46 -9.62 -10.46
CA LEU A 245 15.65 -10.04 -9.74
C LEU A 245 15.77 -11.55 -9.89
N ILE A 246 16.90 -12.02 -10.39
CA ILE A 246 17.15 -13.44 -10.65
C ILE A 246 18.32 -13.88 -9.77
N PHE A 247 18.14 -14.95 -9.01
CA PHE A 247 19.16 -15.51 -8.14
C PHE A 247 19.72 -16.81 -8.72
N VAL A 248 20.97 -17.13 -8.37
CA VAL A 248 21.66 -18.37 -8.81
C VAL A 248 20.84 -19.62 -8.51
N SER A 249 20.03 -19.60 -7.45
CA SER A 249 19.15 -20.72 -7.06
C SER A 249 17.94 -20.94 -7.97
N GLY A 250 17.66 -20.05 -8.92
CA GLY A 250 16.44 -20.06 -9.73
C GLY A 250 15.25 -19.37 -9.08
N LYS A 251 15.42 -18.84 -7.86
CA LYS A 251 14.44 -17.93 -7.28
C LYS A 251 14.41 -16.64 -8.09
N ILE A 252 13.21 -16.12 -8.33
CA ILE A 252 13.01 -14.84 -9.00
C ILE A 252 12.05 -13.94 -8.23
N ILE A 253 12.22 -12.63 -8.36
CA ILE A 253 11.29 -11.60 -7.88
C ILE A 253 10.92 -10.69 -9.06
N ILE A 254 9.64 -10.55 -9.34
CA ILE A 254 9.11 -9.73 -10.45
C ILE A 254 8.39 -8.52 -9.86
N THR A 255 8.72 -7.32 -10.35
CA THR A 255 8.08 -6.04 -10.00
C THR A 255 7.92 -5.15 -11.23
N GLY A 256 6.97 -4.21 -11.20
CA GLY A 256 6.67 -3.26 -12.26
C GLY A 256 5.39 -3.60 -13.06
N CYS A 257 4.82 -4.77 -12.82
CA CYS A 257 3.58 -5.20 -13.48
C CYS A 257 2.35 -4.53 -12.87
N LYS A 258 1.41 -4.09 -13.73
CA LYS A 258 0.14 -3.45 -13.31
C LYS A 258 -1.09 -4.36 -13.37
N SER A 259 -0.93 -5.57 -13.90
CA SER A 259 -2.00 -6.57 -13.96
C SER A 259 -1.43 -7.98 -13.83
N ILE A 260 -2.26 -8.92 -13.38
CA ILE A 260 -1.87 -10.33 -13.19
C ILE A 260 -1.56 -10.98 -14.54
N GLN A 261 -2.29 -10.62 -15.60
CA GLN A 261 -2.04 -11.13 -16.95
C GLN A 261 -0.62 -10.74 -17.43
N LYS A 262 -0.24 -9.46 -17.29
CA LYS A 262 1.11 -8.98 -17.63
C LYS A 262 2.19 -9.67 -16.80
N LEU A 263 1.92 -9.85 -15.51
CA LEU A 263 2.82 -10.56 -14.60
C LEU A 263 3.06 -12.01 -15.05
N ASN A 264 2.02 -12.73 -15.46
CA ASN A 264 2.14 -14.09 -15.99
C ASN A 264 2.90 -14.13 -17.32
N THR A 265 2.68 -13.17 -18.21
CA THR A 265 3.45 -13.05 -19.46
C THR A 265 4.94 -12.84 -19.17
N VAL A 266 5.28 -11.91 -18.28
CA VAL A 266 6.67 -11.66 -17.87
C VAL A 266 7.29 -12.92 -17.27
N PHE A 267 6.55 -13.64 -16.43
CA PHE A 267 7.03 -14.88 -15.83
C PHE A 267 7.29 -15.98 -16.86
N GLN A 268 6.38 -16.16 -17.82
CA GLN A 268 6.54 -17.13 -18.90
C GLN A 268 7.79 -16.83 -19.74
N ASP A 269 7.95 -15.57 -20.14
CA ASP A 269 9.07 -15.19 -21.01
C ASP A 269 10.40 -15.35 -20.29
N ILE A 270 10.49 -14.90 -19.03
CA ILE A 270 11.74 -15.04 -18.28
C ILE A 270 12.04 -16.50 -17.98
N TYR A 271 11.03 -17.34 -17.67
CA TYR A 271 11.25 -18.75 -17.43
C TYR A 271 11.89 -19.45 -18.64
N ASN A 272 11.43 -19.15 -19.86
CA ASN A 272 12.02 -19.70 -21.09
C ASN A 272 13.48 -19.28 -21.29
N VAL A 273 13.84 -18.05 -20.91
CA VAL A 273 15.23 -17.60 -20.89
C VAL A 273 16.03 -18.40 -19.86
N LEU A 274 15.54 -18.51 -18.62
CA LEU A 274 16.26 -19.19 -17.53
C LEU A 274 16.58 -20.66 -17.85
N VAL A 275 15.69 -21.37 -18.54
CA VAL A 275 15.91 -22.77 -18.95
C VAL A 275 17.15 -22.92 -19.84
N GLN A 276 17.48 -21.92 -20.67
CA GLN A 276 18.66 -21.95 -21.54
C GLN A 276 19.98 -21.79 -20.75
N TYR A 277 19.91 -21.16 -19.58
CA TYR A 277 21.06 -20.88 -18.71
C TYR A 277 21.09 -21.80 -17.47
N LYS A 278 20.35 -22.91 -17.51
CA LYS A 278 20.34 -23.91 -16.44
C LYS A 278 21.74 -24.50 -16.24
N SER A 279 22.27 -24.40 -15.01
CA SER A 279 23.53 -25.02 -14.60
C SER A 279 23.50 -26.54 -14.67
#